data_AF-A0A353KSX3-F1
#
_entry.id   AF-A0A353KSX3-F1
#
_cell.length_a   1.000
_cell.length_b   1.000
_cell.length_c   1.000
_cell.angle_alpha   90.00
_cell.angle_beta   90.00
_cell.angle_gamma   90.00
#
_symmetry.space_group_name_H-M   'P 1'
#
loop_
_entity.id
_entity.type
_entity.pdbx_description
1 polymer ?
#
loop_
_entity_poly.entity_id
_entity_poly.type
_entity_poly.pdbx_seq_one_letter_code
_entity_poly.pdbx_strand_id
1 'polypeptide(L)'
;MNGKGDFTFSLPSTVPNYIVTSGNTYSGLYTGKTYKAGETIELADVINASANDTISYNSENDTTFYYTVNGTRAEVRSDIAEKQSAGVLHELPCTQEAFKRFCMLAGEGGLNICPYPSAFNGTTSVQYFSSGVLAMLVQYYSNYKLIKDSSQFNWGIAPLPIYKEYTDNTPANDTVKRMGQAANHSLGYYIAIRKGTPIKEESVKFVEWLMTKGQTYAAQNGYVSAQKTDKDTAIDNLAKKVGRASAMAIVESSAVSRAGDWWYMPDRWWIDNWANPLNNDVRYGKLSFEKYIYGYTEVSNRALKAYRGK
;
A
#
# COMPACT_ATOMS: atom_id res chain seq x y z
N MET A 1 17.58 -4.61 5.32
CA MET A 1 17.09 -5.92 5.79
C MET A 1 17.94 -7.00 5.14
N ASN A 2 18.18 -8.13 5.82
CA ASN A 2 19.02 -9.23 5.32
C ASN A 2 18.19 -10.35 4.63
N GLY A 3 16.87 -10.21 4.52
CA GLY A 3 15.98 -11.23 3.95
C GLY A 3 15.77 -12.46 4.85
N LYS A 4 16.26 -12.47 6.10
CA LYS A 4 16.10 -13.59 7.02
C LYS A 4 14.74 -13.48 7.71
N GLY A 5 13.86 -14.46 7.49
CA GLY A 5 12.55 -14.51 8.12
C GLY A 5 11.58 -15.49 7.46
N ASP A 6 10.45 -15.69 8.14
CA ASP A 6 9.37 -16.57 7.70
C ASP A 6 8.34 -15.75 6.93
N PHE A 7 8.43 -15.76 5.60
CA PHE A 7 7.55 -14.96 4.74
C PHE A 7 6.48 -15.81 4.04
N THR A 8 5.29 -15.24 3.92
CA THR A 8 4.14 -15.83 3.23
C THR A 8 3.55 -14.80 2.27
N PHE A 9 3.30 -15.24 1.04
CA PHE A 9 2.56 -14.46 0.07
C PHE A 9 1.07 -14.44 0.43
N SER A 10 0.57 -13.25 0.79
CA SER A 10 -0.74 -13.09 1.45
C SER A 10 -1.86 -12.55 0.56
N LEU A 11 -1.60 -12.26 -0.73
CA LEU A 11 -2.69 -11.92 -1.67
C LEU A 11 -3.84 -12.94 -1.71
N PRO A 12 -3.63 -14.27 -1.64
CA PRO A 12 -4.73 -15.23 -1.63
C PRO A 12 -5.48 -15.31 -0.28
N SER A 13 -5.06 -14.53 0.73
CA SER A 13 -5.66 -14.56 2.06
C SER A 13 -7.14 -14.18 2.03
N THR A 14 -7.97 -15.11 2.48
CA THR A 14 -9.41 -14.92 2.73
C THR A 14 -9.72 -14.57 4.19
N VAL A 15 -8.71 -14.52 5.07
CA VAL A 15 -8.89 -14.06 6.45
C VAL A 15 -9.24 -12.57 6.43
N PRO A 16 -10.36 -12.14 7.05
CA PRO A 16 -10.74 -10.74 7.10
C PRO A 16 -9.67 -9.89 7.79
N ASN A 17 -9.62 -8.62 7.39
CA ASN A 17 -8.79 -7.63 8.08
C ASN A 17 -9.61 -6.96 9.18
N TYR A 18 -8.96 -6.41 10.21
CA TYR A 18 -9.64 -5.71 11.29
C TYR A 18 -8.96 -4.38 11.58
N ILE A 19 -9.74 -3.38 11.98
CA ILE A 19 -9.26 -2.06 12.38
C ILE A 19 -9.85 -1.68 13.74
N VAL A 20 -9.03 -1.05 14.59
CA VAL A 20 -9.49 -0.55 15.90
C VAL A 20 -10.34 0.71 15.73
N THR A 21 -11.49 0.74 16.40
CA THR A 21 -12.42 1.86 16.32
C THR A 21 -11.99 3.06 17.16
N SER A 22 -12.58 4.23 16.90
CA SER A 22 -12.26 5.47 17.62
C SER A 22 -12.47 5.32 19.12
N GLY A 23 -11.55 5.87 19.92
CA GLY A 23 -11.60 5.81 21.38
C GLY A 23 -11.20 4.46 22.01
N ASN A 24 -10.91 3.44 21.19
CA ASN A 24 -10.57 2.10 21.67
C ASN A 24 -9.10 1.74 21.44
N THR A 25 -8.69 0.67 22.11
CA THR A 25 -7.43 -0.04 21.87
C THR A 25 -7.69 -1.55 21.83
N TYR A 26 -6.81 -2.30 21.18
CA TYR A 26 -6.83 -3.75 21.15
C TYR A 26 -5.42 -4.28 21.42
N SER A 27 -5.27 -5.30 22.25
CA SER A 27 -3.97 -5.93 22.52
C SER A 27 -3.92 -7.28 21.86
N GLY A 28 -2.99 -7.45 20.92
CA GLY A 28 -2.77 -8.70 20.21
C GLY A 28 -2.17 -9.78 21.13
N LEU A 29 -2.75 -10.98 21.10
CA LEU A 29 -2.28 -12.10 21.94
C LEU A 29 -1.00 -12.76 21.42
N TYR A 30 -0.77 -12.75 20.10
CA TYR A 30 0.41 -13.37 19.50
C TYR A 30 1.62 -12.44 19.64
N THR A 31 1.47 -11.19 19.22
CA THR A 31 2.56 -10.21 19.18
C THR A 31 2.75 -9.47 20.51
N GLY A 32 1.74 -9.42 21.37
CA GLY A 32 1.70 -8.56 22.55
C GLY A 32 1.51 -7.06 22.24
N LYS A 33 1.33 -6.68 20.97
CA LYS A 33 1.21 -5.29 20.53
C LYS A 33 -0.13 -4.70 20.94
N THR A 34 -0.11 -3.50 21.49
CA THR A 34 -1.32 -2.68 21.68
C THR A 34 -1.56 -1.79 20.47
N TYR A 35 -2.61 -2.12 19.72
CA TYR A 35 -3.13 -1.38 18.58
C TYR A 35 -4.04 -0.24 19.05
N LYS A 36 -3.86 0.93 18.44
CA LYS A 36 -4.63 2.15 18.69
C LYS A 36 -5.71 2.33 17.63
N ALA A 37 -6.71 3.15 17.93
CA ALA A 37 -7.72 3.60 16.98
C ALA A 37 -7.12 3.96 15.61
N GLY A 38 -7.69 3.40 14.54
CA GLY A 38 -7.23 3.58 13.16
C GLY A 38 -6.09 2.65 12.72
N GLU A 39 -5.55 1.81 13.60
CA GLU A 39 -4.57 0.78 13.25
C GLU A 39 -5.23 -0.52 12.84
N THR A 40 -4.68 -1.15 11.81
CA THR A 40 -5.06 -2.50 11.39
C THR A 40 -4.35 -3.55 12.24
N ILE A 41 -5.03 -4.67 12.48
CA ILE A 41 -4.52 -5.78 13.30
C ILE A 41 -3.66 -6.71 12.42
N GLU A 42 -2.50 -7.13 12.92
CA GLU A 42 -1.65 -8.08 12.21
C GLU A 42 -2.32 -9.45 12.14
N LEU A 43 -2.15 -10.16 11.02
CA LEU A 43 -2.74 -11.49 10.79
C LEU A 43 -2.51 -12.44 11.96
N ALA A 44 -1.30 -12.44 12.53
CA ALA A 44 -0.92 -13.33 13.62
C ALA A 44 -1.74 -13.10 14.90
N ASP A 45 -2.24 -11.88 15.12
CA ASP A 45 -3.12 -11.56 16.24
C ASP A 45 -4.60 -11.84 15.93
N VAL A 46 -4.98 -11.87 14.65
CA VAL A 46 -6.34 -12.20 14.18
C VAL A 46 -6.62 -13.70 14.26
N ILE A 47 -5.66 -14.53 13.86
CA ILE A 47 -5.82 -15.98 13.89
C ILE A 47 -5.59 -16.52 15.30
N ASN A 48 -6.18 -17.69 15.60
CA ASN A 48 -6.06 -18.35 16.88
C ASN A 48 -4.66 -18.98 17.06
N ALA A 49 -3.69 -18.12 17.34
CA ALA A 49 -2.30 -18.47 17.63
C ALA A 49 -1.82 -17.79 18.92
N SER A 50 -0.91 -18.45 19.61
CA SER A 50 -0.17 -17.96 20.79
C SER A 50 1.26 -17.59 20.40
N ALA A 51 1.96 -16.77 21.19
CA ALA A 51 3.29 -16.21 20.86
C ALA A 51 4.38 -17.22 20.45
N ASN A 52 4.23 -18.51 20.78
CA ASN A 52 5.18 -19.57 20.44
C ASN A 52 4.68 -20.53 19.35
N ASP A 53 3.47 -20.30 18.84
CA ASP A 53 2.92 -21.13 17.78
C ASP A 53 3.58 -20.83 16.45
N THR A 54 3.72 -21.88 15.63
CA THR A 54 4.20 -21.76 14.26
C THR A 54 3.04 -21.47 13.33
N ILE A 55 3.04 -20.27 12.75
CA ILE A 55 2.11 -19.89 11.69
C ILE A 55 2.73 -20.26 10.34
N SER A 56 1.97 -21.00 9.53
CA SER A 56 2.35 -21.37 8.18
C SER A 56 1.14 -21.27 7.25
N TYR A 57 1.23 -21.86 6.06
CA TYR A 57 0.15 -21.90 5.08
C TYR A 57 0.13 -23.24 4.33
N ASN A 58 -1.02 -23.56 3.80
CA ASN A 58 -1.23 -24.59 2.81
C ASN A 58 -1.76 -23.95 1.52
N SER A 59 -1.27 -24.42 0.37
CA SER A 59 -1.70 -23.97 -0.95
C SER A 59 -1.84 -25.15 -1.93
N GLU A 60 -2.50 -26.24 -1.50
CA GLU A 60 -2.68 -27.46 -2.30
C GLU A 60 -3.42 -27.22 -3.64
N ASN A 61 -2.94 -27.89 -4.69
CA ASN A 61 -3.58 -28.07 -6.00
C ASN A 61 -4.06 -26.78 -6.70
N ASP A 62 -3.35 -25.66 -6.56
CA ASP A 62 -3.62 -24.40 -7.27
C ASP A 62 -5.09 -23.93 -7.20
N THR A 63 -5.80 -24.27 -6.13
CA THR A 63 -7.22 -23.91 -5.96
C THR A 63 -7.58 -23.52 -4.55
N THR A 64 -6.68 -23.72 -3.59
CA THR A 64 -6.92 -23.42 -2.19
C THR A 64 -5.74 -22.67 -1.58
N PHE A 65 -6.03 -21.83 -0.60
CA PHE A 65 -5.04 -21.22 0.28
C PHE A 65 -5.66 -21.02 1.66
N TYR A 66 -4.94 -21.43 2.70
CA TYR A 66 -5.31 -21.15 4.08
C TYR A 66 -4.09 -21.15 4.98
N TYR A 67 -4.14 -20.39 6.07
CA TYR A 67 -3.10 -20.41 7.09
C TYR A 67 -3.25 -21.63 7.98
N THR A 68 -2.15 -22.05 8.61
CA THR A 68 -2.14 -23.11 9.61
C THR A 68 -1.44 -22.63 10.87
N VAL A 69 -1.91 -23.07 12.04
CA VAL A 69 -1.25 -22.91 13.34
C VAL A 69 -0.83 -24.30 13.82
N ASN A 70 0.47 -24.52 14.01
CA ASN A 70 1.04 -25.81 14.40
C ASN A 70 0.60 -26.98 13.50
N GLY A 71 0.48 -26.74 12.20
CA GLY A 71 0.07 -27.74 11.20
C GLY A 71 -1.45 -27.93 11.05
N THR A 72 -2.26 -27.36 11.92
CA THR A 72 -3.73 -27.40 11.83
C THR A 72 -4.25 -26.16 11.12
N ARG A 73 -5.31 -26.28 10.31
CA ARG A 73 -5.95 -25.12 9.66
C ARG A 73 -6.31 -24.06 10.70
N ALA A 74 -5.86 -22.83 10.43
CA ALA A 74 -6.09 -21.70 11.30
C ALA A 74 -7.54 -21.24 11.25
N GLU A 75 -8.05 -20.80 12.40
CA GLU A 75 -9.34 -20.15 12.56
C GLU A 75 -9.13 -18.73 13.08
N VAL A 76 -10.10 -17.84 12.85
CA VAL A 76 -10.12 -16.52 13.48
C VAL A 76 -10.36 -16.71 14.98
N ARG A 77 -9.65 -15.96 15.83
CA ARG A 77 -9.79 -16.07 17.28
C ARG A 77 -11.21 -15.68 17.73
N SER A 78 -11.73 -16.37 18.74
CA SER A 78 -13.05 -16.08 19.31
C SER A 78 -13.17 -14.67 19.88
N ASP A 79 -12.08 -14.12 20.44
CA ASP A 79 -12.06 -12.75 21.00
C ASP A 79 -12.35 -11.68 19.94
N ILE A 80 -12.01 -11.91 18.66
CA ILE A 80 -12.27 -10.97 17.58
C ILE A 80 -13.77 -10.72 17.45
N ALA A 81 -14.59 -11.79 17.47
CA ALA A 81 -16.04 -11.68 17.42
C ALA A 81 -16.63 -10.95 18.64
N GLU A 82 -16.07 -11.19 19.83
CA GLU A 82 -16.44 -10.47 21.05
C GLU A 82 -16.10 -8.97 20.94
N LYS A 83 -14.91 -8.63 20.43
CA LYS A 83 -14.48 -7.23 20.25
C LYS A 83 -15.23 -6.52 19.14
N GLN A 84 -15.66 -7.23 18.09
CA GLN A 84 -16.58 -6.67 17.09
C GLN A 84 -17.94 -6.36 17.70
N SER A 85 -18.51 -7.30 18.46
CA SER A 85 -19.81 -7.14 19.14
C SER A 85 -19.79 -5.99 20.16
N ALA A 86 -18.65 -5.78 20.82
CA ALA A 86 -18.41 -4.66 21.73
C ALA A 86 -18.08 -3.33 21.02
N GLY A 87 -18.00 -3.30 19.68
CA GLY A 87 -17.68 -2.10 18.91
C GLY A 87 -16.23 -1.64 19.00
N VAL A 88 -15.32 -2.49 19.50
CA VAL A 88 -13.87 -2.22 19.63
C VAL A 88 -13.15 -2.42 18.30
N LEU A 89 -13.58 -3.42 17.51
CA LEU A 89 -13.03 -3.73 16.20
C LEU A 89 -14.09 -3.59 15.12
N HIS A 90 -13.68 -3.13 13.94
CA HIS A 90 -14.45 -3.25 12.71
C HIS A 90 -13.74 -4.17 11.74
N GLU A 91 -14.51 -5.08 11.16
CA GLU A 91 -14.03 -5.92 10.06
C GLU A 91 -13.90 -5.10 8.79
N LEU A 92 -12.88 -5.40 8.02
CA LEU A 92 -12.57 -4.88 6.70
C LEU A 92 -12.43 -6.06 5.73
N PRO A 93 -12.60 -5.84 4.41
CA PRO A 93 -12.40 -6.88 3.41
C PRO A 93 -11.05 -7.57 3.55
N CYS A 94 -11.01 -8.86 3.25
CA CYS A 94 -9.75 -9.60 3.19
C CYS A 94 -8.86 -9.09 2.04
N THR A 95 -7.57 -9.42 2.08
CA THR A 95 -6.61 -9.00 1.04
C THR A 95 -7.03 -9.48 -0.35
N GLN A 96 -7.53 -10.72 -0.46
CA GLN A 96 -7.95 -11.28 -1.74
C GLN A 96 -9.13 -10.48 -2.34
N GLU A 97 -10.13 -10.13 -1.54
CA GLU A 97 -11.29 -9.33 -2.00
C GLU A 97 -10.88 -7.94 -2.45
N ALA A 98 -10.05 -7.24 -1.64
CA ALA A 98 -9.56 -5.92 -1.99
C ALA A 98 -8.74 -5.95 -3.29
N PHE A 99 -7.89 -6.97 -3.45
CA PHE A 99 -7.07 -7.16 -4.65
C PHE A 99 -7.90 -7.57 -5.87
N LYS A 100 -8.91 -8.43 -5.70
CA LYS A 100 -9.88 -8.76 -6.76
C LYS A 100 -10.62 -7.51 -7.24
N ARG A 101 -11.06 -6.64 -6.32
CA ARG A 101 -11.73 -5.38 -6.68
C ARG A 101 -10.84 -4.48 -7.55
N PHE A 102 -9.54 -4.39 -7.24
CA PHE A 102 -8.58 -3.68 -8.08
C PHE A 102 -8.46 -4.30 -9.48
N CYS A 103 -8.32 -5.63 -9.56
CA CYS A 103 -8.23 -6.32 -10.86
C CYS A 103 -9.48 -6.09 -11.71
N MET A 104 -10.66 -6.09 -11.08
CA MET A 104 -11.95 -5.91 -11.75
C MET A 104 -12.24 -4.45 -12.17
N LEU A 105 -11.35 -3.48 -11.91
CA LEU A 105 -11.52 -2.13 -12.49
C LEU A 105 -11.44 -2.15 -14.02
N ALA A 106 -10.52 -2.97 -14.55
CA ALA A 106 -10.26 -3.14 -15.98
C ALA A 106 -10.30 -4.60 -16.47
N GLY A 107 -10.25 -5.59 -15.57
CA GLY A 107 -10.15 -7.01 -15.93
C GLY A 107 -11.36 -7.57 -16.69
N GLU A 108 -11.17 -8.74 -17.30
CA GLU A 108 -12.23 -9.48 -17.99
C GLU A 108 -13.42 -9.75 -17.06
N GLY A 109 -14.64 -9.44 -17.52
CA GLY A 109 -15.85 -9.53 -16.69
C GLY A 109 -15.94 -8.51 -15.55
N GLY A 110 -15.04 -7.52 -15.54
CA GLY A 110 -14.98 -6.44 -14.54
C GLY A 110 -15.97 -5.29 -14.79
N LEU A 111 -15.71 -4.17 -14.13
CA LEU A 111 -16.59 -3.01 -14.06
C LEU A 111 -16.51 -2.09 -15.29
N ASN A 112 -15.50 -2.27 -16.13
CA ASN A 112 -15.24 -1.43 -17.30
C ASN A 112 -15.14 0.09 -16.98
N ILE A 113 -14.53 0.43 -15.83
CA ILE A 113 -14.34 1.83 -15.39
C ILE A 113 -12.90 2.29 -15.48
N CYS A 114 -11.99 1.41 -15.88
CA CYS A 114 -10.59 1.71 -16.14
C CYS A 114 -10.21 1.06 -17.48
N PRO A 115 -9.48 1.77 -18.37
CA PRO A 115 -9.03 1.19 -19.61
C PRO A 115 -8.02 0.06 -19.38
N TYR A 116 -8.02 -0.93 -20.28
CA TYR A 116 -6.96 -1.92 -20.37
C TYR A 116 -5.60 -1.23 -20.61
N PRO A 117 -4.47 -1.82 -20.16
CA PRO A 117 -3.16 -1.22 -20.37
C PRO A 117 -2.81 -0.98 -21.86
N SER A 118 -3.40 -1.75 -22.78
CA SER A 118 -3.28 -1.55 -24.23
C SER A 118 -3.80 -0.19 -24.72
N ALA A 119 -4.72 0.46 -23.99
CA ALA A 119 -5.20 1.80 -24.33
C ALA A 119 -4.08 2.86 -24.29
N PHE A 120 -2.99 2.55 -23.58
CA PHE A 120 -1.81 3.40 -23.50
C PHE A 120 -0.72 3.03 -24.53
N ASN A 121 -0.97 2.06 -25.43
CA ASN A 121 0.02 1.71 -26.46
C ASN A 121 0.31 2.92 -27.37
N GLY A 122 1.58 3.31 -27.48
CA GLY A 122 1.99 4.48 -28.25
C GLY A 122 1.79 5.83 -27.53
N THR A 123 1.38 5.81 -26.26
CA THR A 123 1.26 7.00 -25.40
C THR A 123 1.69 6.66 -23.97
N THR A 124 1.54 7.60 -23.04
CA THR A 124 1.76 7.39 -21.61
C THR A 124 0.47 7.64 -20.84
N SER A 125 0.34 7.08 -19.64
CA SER A 125 -0.84 7.37 -18.80
C SER A 125 -0.98 8.85 -18.46
N VAL A 126 0.14 9.58 -18.36
CA VAL A 126 0.16 11.05 -18.21
C VAL A 126 -0.44 11.73 -19.43
N GLN A 127 0.01 11.41 -20.65
CA GLN A 127 -0.53 12.00 -21.87
C GLN A 127 -2.01 11.66 -22.08
N TYR A 128 -2.42 10.43 -21.74
CA TYR A 128 -3.80 9.99 -21.86
C TYR A 128 -4.74 10.68 -20.86
N PHE A 129 -4.26 11.02 -19.66
CA PHE A 129 -4.99 11.89 -18.74
C PHE A 129 -5.02 13.33 -19.23
N SER A 130 -3.88 13.88 -19.64
CA SER A 130 -3.77 15.26 -20.10
C SER A 130 -4.56 15.56 -21.38
N SER A 131 -4.93 14.55 -22.17
CA SER A 131 -5.85 14.71 -23.31
C SER A 131 -7.32 14.85 -22.92
N GLY A 132 -7.67 14.67 -21.64
CA GLY A 132 -9.03 14.76 -21.11
C GLY A 132 -9.86 13.48 -21.24
N VAL A 133 -9.26 12.37 -21.69
CA VAL A 133 -9.97 11.08 -21.87
C VAL A 133 -10.15 10.31 -20.56
N LEU A 134 -9.29 10.55 -19.56
CA LEU A 134 -9.34 9.88 -18.26
C LEU A 134 -9.73 10.86 -17.15
N ALA A 135 -10.72 10.49 -16.33
CA ALA A 135 -11.20 11.33 -15.23
C ALA A 135 -10.27 11.32 -14.00
N MET A 136 -9.58 10.21 -13.73
CA MET A 136 -8.71 10.05 -12.57
C MET A 136 -7.44 9.27 -12.93
N LEU A 137 -6.29 9.75 -12.49
CA LEU A 137 -5.00 9.12 -12.71
C LEU A 137 -4.22 9.01 -11.40
N VAL A 138 -3.77 7.80 -11.05
CA VAL A 138 -2.78 7.59 -9.99
C VAL A 138 -1.38 7.73 -10.60
N GLN A 139 -0.62 8.71 -10.12
CA GLN A 139 0.73 9.00 -10.61
C GLN A 139 1.66 9.58 -9.54
N TYR A 140 2.97 9.55 -9.82
CA TYR A 140 3.96 10.23 -9.00
C TYR A 140 3.82 11.75 -9.07
N TYR A 141 3.98 12.42 -7.93
CA TYR A 141 3.97 13.88 -7.86
C TYR A 141 5.03 14.54 -8.76
N SER A 142 6.15 13.86 -9.04
CA SER A 142 7.17 14.34 -9.97
C SER A 142 6.63 14.62 -11.38
N ASN A 143 5.50 14.01 -11.78
CA ASN A 143 4.82 14.27 -13.05
C ASN A 143 3.91 15.51 -13.03
N TYR A 144 3.75 16.20 -11.88
CA TYR A 144 2.85 17.35 -11.74
C TYR A 144 3.09 18.41 -12.83
N LYS A 145 4.36 18.79 -13.05
CA LYS A 145 4.69 19.82 -14.05
C LYS A 145 4.32 19.36 -15.47
N LEU A 146 4.64 18.10 -15.81
CA LEU A 146 4.29 17.55 -17.11
C LEU A 146 2.77 17.52 -17.34
N ILE A 147 1.99 17.09 -16.34
CA ILE A 147 0.53 17.09 -16.42
C ILE A 147 0.01 18.53 -16.56
N LYS A 148 0.50 19.46 -15.73
CA LYS A 148 0.09 20.87 -15.75
C LYS A 148 0.31 21.52 -17.11
N ASP A 149 1.48 21.30 -17.70
CA ASP A 149 1.87 21.94 -18.96
C ASP A 149 1.13 21.31 -20.17
N SER A 150 0.62 20.08 -20.04
CA SER A 150 -0.04 19.35 -21.13
C SER A 150 -1.57 19.30 -21.03
N SER A 151 -2.16 19.54 -19.86
CA SER A 151 -3.61 19.55 -19.65
C SER A 151 -4.23 20.89 -20.04
N GLN A 152 -5.37 20.88 -20.74
CA GLN A 152 -6.17 22.07 -21.08
C GLN A 152 -7.44 22.20 -20.23
N PHE A 153 -7.48 21.56 -19.06
CA PHE A 153 -8.64 21.52 -18.16
C PHE A 153 -8.20 21.72 -16.71
N ASN A 154 -9.17 22.05 -15.84
CA ASN A 154 -8.92 22.19 -14.41
C ASN A 154 -8.86 20.82 -13.72
N TRP A 155 -7.85 20.62 -12.87
CA TRP A 155 -7.66 19.39 -12.09
C TRP A 155 -6.97 19.69 -10.77
N GLY A 156 -6.95 18.70 -9.88
CA GLY A 156 -6.30 18.78 -8.56
C GLY A 156 -5.70 17.44 -8.14
N ILE A 157 -5.04 17.42 -6.98
CA ILE A 157 -4.44 16.21 -6.41
C ILE A 157 -5.23 15.82 -5.16
N ALA A 158 -5.55 14.53 -5.06
CA ALA A 158 -6.23 13.94 -3.91
C ALA A 158 -5.37 12.81 -3.30
N PRO A 159 -5.60 12.43 -2.02
CA PRO A 159 -5.01 11.22 -1.45
C PRO A 159 -5.36 9.96 -2.25
N LEU A 160 -4.57 8.90 -2.10
CA LEU A 160 -4.92 7.60 -2.69
C LEU A 160 -6.26 7.08 -2.16
N PRO A 161 -7.02 6.31 -2.97
CA PRO A 161 -8.26 5.69 -2.51
C PRO A 161 -8.08 4.85 -1.25
N ILE A 162 -8.99 5.02 -0.31
CA ILE A 162 -9.07 4.24 0.93
C ILE A 162 -10.41 3.50 0.91
N TYR A 163 -10.43 2.26 1.40
CA TYR A 163 -11.69 1.55 1.60
C TYR A 163 -12.62 2.35 2.52
N LYS A 164 -13.88 2.51 2.09
CA LYS A 164 -14.95 3.11 2.88
C LYS A 164 -16.22 2.29 2.67
N GLU A 165 -16.93 2.04 3.76
CA GLU A 165 -18.35 1.71 3.72
C GLU A 165 -19.12 2.93 4.20
N TYR A 166 -20.18 3.29 3.47
CA TYR A 166 -21.07 4.38 3.80
C TYR A 166 -22.30 3.86 4.56
N THR A 167 -23.01 4.72 5.27
CA THR A 167 -24.19 4.31 6.06
C THR A 167 -25.35 3.86 5.18
N ASP A 168 -25.40 4.30 3.92
CA ASP A 168 -26.30 3.83 2.88
C ASP A 168 -25.64 3.95 1.49
N ASN A 169 -26.30 3.42 0.46
CA ASN A 169 -25.78 3.36 -0.91
C ASN A 169 -26.25 4.53 -1.79
N THR A 170 -26.78 5.61 -1.22
CA THR A 170 -27.19 6.76 -2.03
C THR A 170 -25.95 7.51 -2.54
N PRO A 171 -25.88 7.88 -3.83
CA PRO A 171 -24.69 8.52 -4.40
C PRO A 171 -24.27 9.85 -3.74
N ALA A 172 -25.16 10.48 -2.97
CA ALA A 172 -24.92 11.73 -2.27
C ALA A 172 -24.56 11.56 -0.78
N ASN A 173 -24.55 10.33 -0.26
CA ASN A 173 -24.23 10.10 1.14
C ASN A 173 -22.72 9.97 1.34
N ASP A 174 -22.13 10.99 1.96
CA ASP A 174 -20.73 11.02 2.36
C ASP A 174 -20.48 10.54 3.80
N THR A 175 -21.52 10.07 4.50
CA THR A 175 -21.41 9.59 5.88
C THR A 175 -20.75 8.21 5.90
N VAL A 176 -19.50 8.18 6.35
CA VAL A 176 -18.71 6.95 6.43
C VAL A 176 -19.08 6.16 7.68
N LYS A 177 -19.50 4.91 7.48
CA LYS A 177 -19.75 3.91 8.52
C LYS A 177 -18.46 3.28 9.03
N ARG A 178 -17.56 2.87 8.12
CA ARG A 178 -16.22 2.37 8.46
C ARG A 178 -15.22 2.71 7.36
N MET A 179 -13.96 2.89 7.74
CA MET A 179 -12.87 3.26 6.84
C MET A 179 -11.65 2.37 7.09
N GLY A 180 -10.93 2.03 6.02
CA GLY A 180 -9.62 1.40 6.12
C GLY A 180 -8.52 2.38 6.56
N GLN A 181 -7.30 1.87 6.68
CA GLN A 181 -6.13 2.71 6.95
C GLN A 181 -5.62 3.37 5.66
N ALA A 182 -5.28 4.66 5.72
CA ALA A 182 -4.59 5.33 4.63
C ALA A 182 -3.22 4.69 4.38
N ALA A 183 -2.93 4.33 3.13
CA ALA A 183 -1.66 3.73 2.76
C ALA A 183 -1.24 4.20 1.37
N ASN A 184 0.05 4.49 1.21
CA ASN A 184 0.71 4.61 -0.08
C ASN A 184 2.17 4.15 0.07
N HIS A 185 2.94 4.20 -1.01
CA HIS A 185 4.38 3.98 -0.96
C HIS A 185 5.13 5.21 -1.46
N SER A 186 6.35 5.40 -0.96
CA SER A 186 7.28 6.41 -1.45
C SER A 186 8.45 5.77 -2.18
N LEU A 187 8.82 6.32 -3.33
CA LEU A 187 10.07 6.04 -4.03
C LEU A 187 11.13 7.12 -3.70
N GLY A 188 11.14 7.58 -2.45
CA GLY A 188 12.13 8.55 -1.98
C GLY A 188 13.56 8.03 -2.17
N TYR A 189 14.46 8.93 -2.54
CA TYR A 189 15.88 8.63 -2.63
C TYR A 189 16.54 8.73 -1.26
N TYR A 190 17.47 7.82 -0.98
CA TYR A 190 18.40 7.95 0.13
C TYR A 190 19.68 8.62 -0.35
N ILE A 191 20.36 9.29 0.57
CA ILE A 191 21.69 9.86 0.33
C ILE A 191 22.70 8.94 1.00
N ALA A 192 23.65 8.45 0.20
CA ALA A 192 24.69 7.54 0.67
C ALA A 192 26.07 8.19 0.51
N ILE A 193 26.92 7.98 1.52
CA ILE A 193 28.33 8.38 1.47
C ILE A 193 29.15 7.17 1.06
N ARG A 194 29.95 7.31 -0.01
CA ARG A 194 30.83 6.23 -0.48
C ARG A 194 31.86 5.86 0.61
N LYS A 195 31.98 4.57 0.95
CA LYS A 195 32.87 4.07 2.00
C LYS A 195 34.33 4.56 1.90
N GLY A 196 34.87 4.66 0.69
CA GLY A 196 36.24 5.11 0.41
C GLY A 196 36.35 6.55 -0.10
N THR A 197 35.45 7.45 0.30
CA THR A 197 35.62 8.88 -0.04
C THR A 197 36.77 9.49 0.77
N PRO A 198 37.67 10.29 0.15
CA PRO A 198 38.73 10.99 0.89
C PRO A 198 38.20 12.19 1.70
N ILE A 199 36.98 12.65 1.42
CA ILE A 199 36.33 13.82 2.05
C ILE A 199 35.16 13.41 2.94
N LYS A 200 35.38 12.38 3.77
CA LYS A 200 34.31 11.73 4.54
C LYS A 200 33.65 12.70 5.53
N GLU A 201 34.44 13.52 6.21
CA GLU A 201 33.92 14.45 7.21
C GLU A 201 33.05 15.54 6.60
N GLU A 202 33.47 16.14 5.48
CA GLU A 202 32.70 17.15 4.75
C GLU A 202 31.42 16.54 4.19
N SER A 203 31.50 15.32 3.67
CA SER A 203 30.34 14.58 3.17
C SER A 203 29.31 14.36 4.28
N VAL A 204 29.76 13.97 5.49
CA VAL A 204 28.88 13.80 6.65
C VAL A 204 28.25 15.14 7.06
N LYS A 205 29.05 16.21 7.18
CA LYS A 205 28.54 17.55 7.53
C LYS A 205 27.47 18.04 6.54
N PHE A 206 27.67 17.80 5.25
CA PHE A 206 26.68 18.16 4.23
C PHE A 206 25.39 17.36 4.38
N VAL A 207 25.48 16.04 4.59
CA VAL A 207 24.30 15.20 4.81
C VAL A 207 23.55 15.62 6.08
N GLU A 208 24.24 15.91 7.19
CA GLU A 208 23.62 16.41 8.42
C GLU A 208 22.89 17.73 8.20
N TRP A 209 23.49 18.67 7.47
CA TRP A 209 22.83 19.91 7.08
C TRP A 209 21.60 19.65 6.21
N LEU A 210 21.73 18.78 5.20
CA LEU A 210 20.67 18.49 4.23
C LEU A 210 19.47 17.80 4.88
N MET A 211 19.72 16.95 5.89
CA MET A 211 18.68 16.28 6.67
C MET A 211 18.03 17.19 7.73
N THR A 212 18.62 18.35 8.03
CA THR A 212 18.09 19.32 9.01
C THR A 212 17.69 20.62 8.30
N LYS A 213 18.57 21.63 8.30
CA LYS A 213 18.32 22.96 7.71
C LYS A 213 17.98 22.89 6.22
N GLY A 214 18.55 21.95 5.49
CA GLY A 214 18.24 21.74 4.08
C GLY A 214 16.79 21.31 3.84
N GLN A 215 16.19 20.52 4.75
CA GLN A 215 14.78 20.15 4.68
C GLN A 215 13.87 21.35 4.94
N THR A 216 14.19 22.18 5.94
CA THR A 216 13.45 23.43 6.18
C THR A 216 13.54 24.37 4.99
N TYR A 217 14.73 24.49 4.37
CA TYR A 217 14.90 25.26 3.14
C TYR A 217 14.06 24.70 1.98
N ALA A 218 13.98 23.38 1.83
CA ALA A 218 13.12 22.74 0.83
C ALA A 218 11.64 23.10 1.06
N ALA A 219 11.14 23.01 2.30
CA ALA A 219 9.77 23.38 2.65
C ALA A 219 9.47 24.86 2.34
N GLN A 220 10.37 25.78 2.71
CA GLN A 220 10.24 27.21 2.41
C GLN A 220 10.14 27.51 0.91
N ASN A 221 10.74 26.65 0.08
CA ASN A 221 10.70 26.78 -1.38
C ASN A 221 9.56 25.95 -2.03
N GLY A 222 8.61 25.45 -1.23
CA GLY A 222 7.44 24.72 -1.70
C GLY A 222 7.80 23.34 -2.26
N TYR A 223 8.65 22.60 -1.55
CA TYR A 223 8.91 21.17 -1.72
C TYR A 223 8.47 20.41 -0.47
N VAL A 224 8.32 19.10 -0.58
CA VAL A 224 8.05 18.23 0.57
C VAL A 224 9.34 18.11 1.40
N SER A 225 9.23 18.34 2.71
CA SER A 225 10.30 18.12 3.69
C SER A 225 10.15 16.74 4.33
N ALA A 226 11.28 16.11 4.65
CA ALA A 226 11.33 14.89 5.44
C ALA A 226 11.11 15.15 6.95
N GLN A 227 11.11 16.41 7.39
CA GLN A 227 10.92 16.80 8.80
C GLN A 227 9.45 17.11 9.09
N LYS A 228 8.88 16.42 10.08
CA LYS A 228 7.48 16.64 10.50
C LYS A 228 7.22 18.08 10.96
N THR A 229 8.21 18.73 11.56
CA THR A 229 8.11 20.12 12.04
C THR A 229 7.92 21.13 10.92
N ASP A 230 8.28 20.79 9.68
CA ASP A 230 8.14 21.68 8.52
C ASP A 230 6.79 21.54 7.81
N LYS A 231 5.87 20.68 8.30
CA LYS A 231 4.60 20.32 7.63
C LYS A 231 3.84 21.55 7.14
N ASP A 232 3.54 22.48 8.04
CA ASP A 232 2.70 23.64 7.72
C ASP A 232 3.41 24.60 6.75
N THR A 233 4.71 24.81 6.93
CA THR A 233 5.54 25.62 6.02
C THR A 233 5.56 25.01 4.62
N ALA A 234 5.68 23.69 4.50
CA ALA A 234 5.64 22.99 3.23
C ALA A 234 4.26 23.14 2.56
N ILE A 235 3.17 22.95 3.31
CA ILE A 235 1.79 23.09 2.80
C ILE A 235 1.57 24.51 2.28
N ASP A 236 1.89 25.54 3.07
CA ASP A 236 1.60 26.93 2.71
C ASP A 236 2.38 27.39 1.47
N ASN A 237 3.65 26.98 1.33
CA ASN A 237 4.46 27.33 0.17
C ASN A 237 4.11 26.49 -1.07
N LEU A 238 3.75 25.22 -0.89
CA LEU A 238 3.29 24.37 -1.97
C LEU A 238 1.92 24.79 -2.49
N ALA A 239 1.03 25.27 -1.60
CA ALA A 239 -0.30 25.76 -1.96
C ALA A 239 -0.28 26.91 -2.98
N LYS A 240 0.78 27.74 -2.96
CA LYS A 240 1.02 28.79 -3.97
C LYS A 240 1.20 28.23 -5.38
N LYS A 241 1.63 26.97 -5.51
CA LYS A 241 1.87 26.29 -6.80
C LYS A 241 0.69 25.43 -7.23
N VAL A 242 0.07 24.71 -6.30
CA VAL A 242 -0.89 23.61 -6.59
C VAL A 242 -2.28 23.78 -5.95
N GLY A 243 -2.50 24.84 -5.18
CA GLY A 243 -3.69 25.02 -4.35
C GLY A 243 -3.59 24.29 -3.01
N ARG A 244 -4.31 24.79 -1.99
CA ARG A 244 -4.18 24.31 -0.61
C ARG A 244 -4.58 22.83 -0.43
N ALA A 245 -5.71 22.42 -1.02
CA ALA A 245 -6.18 21.03 -0.93
C ALA A 245 -5.17 20.03 -1.51
N SER A 246 -4.66 20.30 -2.72
CA SER A 246 -3.61 19.48 -3.35
C SER A 246 -2.32 19.46 -2.53
N ALA A 247 -1.91 20.60 -1.96
CA ALA A 247 -0.72 20.69 -1.12
C ALA A 247 -0.85 19.83 0.14
N MET A 248 -2.01 19.87 0.80
CA MET A 248 -2.32 18.99 1.94
C MET A 248 -2.27 17.52 1.52
N ALA A 249 -2.91 17.15 0.41
CA ALA A 249 -2.91 15.77 -0.09
C ALA A 249 -1.48 15.24 -0.33
N ILE A 250 -0.58 16.05 -0.90
CA ILE A 250 0.82 15.68 -1.15
C ILE A 250 1.58 15.47 0.18
N VAL A 251 1.52 16.45 1.08
CA VAL A 251 2.29 16.42 2.33
C VAL A 251 1.76 15.38 3.31
N GLU A 252 0.44 15.17 3.36
CA GLU A 252 -0.16 14.14 4.23
C GLU A 252 0.04 12.73 3.68
N SER A 253 0.10 12.58 2.35
CA SER A 253 0.47 11.32 1.73
C SER A 253 1.87 10.87 2.14
N SER A 254 2.85 11.78 2.27
CA SER A 254 4.21 11.40 2.68
C SER A 254 4.26 10.85 4.11
N ALA A 255 3.37 11.32 5.00
CA ALA A 255 3.28 10.87 6.39
C ALA A 255 2.73 9.44 6.54
N VAL A 256 2.01 8.94 5.52
CA VAL A 256 1.43 7.59 5.52
C VAL A 256 2.10 6.66 4.49
N SER A 257 3.20 7.11 3.89
CA SER A 257 4.02 6.31 3.00
C SER A 257 4.72 5.17 3.74
N ARG A 258 4.63 3.96 3.18
CA ARG A 258 5.36 2.78 3.65
C ARG A 258 6.38 2.33 2.62
N ALA A 259 7.28 1.44 3.04
CA ALA A 259 8.19 0.77 2.12
C ALA A 259 7.38 -0.06 1.12
N GLY A 260 7.71 0.05 -0.17
CA GLY A 260 7.14 -0.84 -1.18
C GLY A 260 7.72 -2.26 -1.07
N ASP A 261 7.09 -3.21 -1.76
CA ASP A 261 7.42 -4.63 -1.66
C ASP A 261 8.89 -4.95 -1.97
N TRP A 262 9.50 -4.19 -2.89
CA TRP A 262 10.91 -4.31 -3.28
C TRP A 262 11.89 -4.02 -2.14
N TRP A 263 11.42 -3.47 -1.02
CA TRP A 263 12.27 -3.15 0.14
C TRP A 263 12.52 -4.35 1.05
N TYR A 264 11.62 -5.34 1.07
CA TYR A 264 11.65 -6.41 2.07
C TYR A 264 12.69 -7.49 1.77
N MET A 265 12.99 -7.72 0.48
CA MET A 265 13.94 -8.74 0.03
C MET A 265 15.16 -8.14 -0.69
N PRO A 266 16.31 -8.83 -0.67
CA PRO A 266 17.52 -8.40 -1.39
C PRO A 266 17.34 -8.25 -2.91
N ASP A 267 16.37 -8.94 -3.50
CA ASP A 267 16.08 -8.90 -4.93
C ASP A 267 14.56 -8.94 -5.19
N ARG A 268 14.18 -8.81 -6.47
CA ARG A 268 12.79 -8.70 -6.92
C ARG A 268 12.17 -10.02 -7.38
N TRP A 269 12.90 -11.13 -7.30
CA TRP A 269 12.47 -12.40 -7.90
C TRP A 269 11.08 -12.84 -7.41
N TRP A 270 10.82 -12.70 -6.10
CA TRP A 270 9.52 -13.07 -5.54
C TRP A 270 8.37 -12.18 -6.02
N ILE A 271 8.65 -10.92 -6.39
CA ILE A 271 7.68 -9.96 -6.92
C ILE A 271 7.34 -10.30 -8.36
N ASP A 272 8.37 -10.51 -9.17
CA ASP A 272 8.21 -10.69 -10.61
C ASP A 272 7.35 -11.94 -10.94
N ASN A 273 7.36 -12.95 -10.07
CA ASN A 273 6.54 -14.16 -10.19
C ASN A 273 5.02 -13.88 -10.21
N TRP A 274 4.53 -12.91 -9.44
CA TRP A 274 3.10 -12.56 -9.42
C TRP A 274 2.82 -11.27 -10.20
N ALA A 275 3.74 -10.31 -10.19
CA ALA A 275 3.51 -9.00 -10.79
C ALA A 275 3.49 -9.06 -12.33
N ASN A 276 4.33 -9.89 -12.95
CA ASN A 276 4.36 -10.03 -14.41
C ASN A 276 3.05 -10.59 -14.99
N PRO A 277 2.52 -11.74 -14.54
CA PRO A 277 1.24 -12.26 -15.04
C PRO A 277 0.07 -11.33 -14.72
N LEU A 278 0.09 -10.64 -13.57
CA LEU A 278 -0.89 -9.59 -13.27
C LEU A 278 -0.88 -8.51 -14.35
N ASN A 279 0.30 -7.97 -14.65
CA ASN A 279 0.46 -6.82 -15.54
C ASN A 279 0.31 -7.17 -17.02
N ASN A 280 0.66 -8.37 -17.45
CA ASN A 280 0.67 -8.77 -18.86
C ASN A 280 -0.58 -9.55 -19.30
N ASP A 281 -1.25 -10.22 -18.36
CA ASP A 281 -2.35 -11.12 -18.67
C ASP A 281 -3.65 -10.75 -17.95
N VAL A 282 -3.67 -10.69 -16.61
CA VAL A 282 -4.91 -10.42 -15.85
C VAL A 282 -5.47 -9.05 -16.19
N ARG A 283 -4.61 -8.02 -16.13
CA ARG A 283 -4.98 -6.65 -16.47
C ARG A 283 -5.28 -6.45 -17.96
N TYR A 284 -4.95 -7.41 -18.82
CA TYR A 284 -5.30 -7.43 -20.25
C TYR A 284 -6.51 -8.32 -20.55
N GLY A 285 -7.15 -8.92 -19.54
CA GLY A 285 -8.26 -9.84 -19.72
C GLY A 285 -7.89 -11.16 -20.42
N LYS A 286 -6.63 -11.58 -20.33
CA LYS A 286 -6.15 -12.86 -20.90
C LYS A 286 -6.09 -14.00 -19.88
N LEU A 287 -6.20 -13.68 -18.59
CA LEU A 287 -6.14 -14.62 -17.49
C LEU A 287 -7.17 -14.23 -16.43
N SER A 288 -8.03 -15.17 -16.05
CA SER A 288 -9.02 -14.94 -14.99
C SER A 288 -8.34 -14.75 -13.63
N PHE A 289 -8.98 -14.01 -12.75
CA PHE A 289 -8.49 -13.77 -11.40
C PHE A 289 -8.26 -15.06 -10.62
N GLU A 290 -9.17 -16.03 -10.74
CA GLU A 290 -9.10 -17.31 -10.04
C GLU A 290 -7.88 -18.15 -10.48
N LYS A 291 -7.62 -18.22 -11.79
CA LYS A 291 -6.43 -18.91 -12.30
C LYS A 291 -5.15 -18.21 -11.88
N TYR A 292 -5.17 -16.87 -11.90
CA TYR A 292 -4.04 -16.07 -11.45
C TYR A 292 -3.74 -16.27 -9.96
N ILE A 293 -4.72 -16.07 -9.10
CA ILE A 293 -4.49 -15.92 -7.67
C ILE A 293 -3.92 -17.21 -7.09
N TYR A 294 -4.43 -18.36 -7.50
CA TYR A 294 -3.94 -19.63 -6.97
C TYR A 294 -2.70 -20.13 -7.71
N GLY A 295 -2.66 -20.06 -9.04
CA GLY A 295 -1.52 -20.55 -9.83
C GLY A 295 -0.20 -19.80 -9.54
N TYR A 296 -0.27 -18.51 -9.17
CA TYR A 296 0.92 -17.73 -8.82
C TYR A 296 1.18 -17.62 -7.31
N THR A 297 0.26 -18.12 -6.47
CA THR A 297 0.48 -18.20 -5.02
C THR A 297 1.61 -19.16 -4.70
N GLU A 298 1.56 -20.40 -5.20
CA GLU A 298 2.59 -21.40 -4.88
C GLU A 298 3.97 -20.98 -5.39
N VAL A 299 4.03 -20.45 -6.62
CA VAL A 299 5.27 -19.96 -7.23
C VAL A 299 5.91 -18.85 -6.39
N SER A 300 5.10 -17.87 -5.95
CA SER A 300 5.58 -16.75 -5.12
C SER A 300 6.05 -17.23 -3.74
N ASN A 301 5.30 -18.15 -3.14
CA ASN A 301 5.62 -18.75 -1.86
C ASN A 301 6.89 -19.62 -1.88
N ARG A 302 7.14 -20.34 -2.98
CA ARG A 302 8.38 -21.09 -3.21
C ARG A 302 9.58 -20.15 -3.32
N ALA A 303 9.43 -19.02 -4.02
CA ALA A 303 10.46 -17.99 -4.08
C ALA A 303 10.75 -17.38 -2.71
N LEU A 304 9.72 -17.06 -1.92
CA LEU A 304 9.88 -16.54 -0.56
C LEU A 304 10.61 -17.53 0.38
N LYS A 305 10.32 -18.83 0.27
CA LYS A 305 11.02 -19.88 1.04
C LYS A 305 12.52 -19.92 0.74
N ALA A 306 12.96 -19.56 -0.47
CA ALA A 306 14.38 -19.56 -0.84
C ALA A 306 15.22 -18.51 -0.08
N TYR A 307 14.59 -17.55 0.58
CA TYR A 307 15.28 -16.57 1.44
C TYR A 307 15.55 -17.09 2.86
N ARG A 308 14.89 -18.18 3.30
CA ARG A 308 15.06 -18.75 4.66
C ARG A 308 16.43 -19.37 4.95
N GLY A 309 17.37 -19.37 4.00
CA GLY A 309 18.66 -20.07 4.13
C GLY A 309 19.91 -19.28 3.72
N LYS A 310 19.83 -17.96 3.56
CA LYS A 310 20.99 -17.10 3.22
C LYS A 310 21.27 -16.11 4.34
#